data_AF-A0A7G9P4J3-F1
#
_entry.id   AF-A0A7G9P4J3-F1
#
_cell.length_a   1.000
_cell.length_b   1.000
_cell.length_c   1.000
_cell.angle_alpha   90.00
_cell.angle_beta   90.00
_cell.angle_gamma   90.00
#
_symmetry.space_group_name_H-M   'P 1'
#
loop_
_entity.id
_entity.type
_entity.pdbx_description
1 polymer ?
#
loop_
_entity_poly.entity_id
_entity_poly.type
_entity_poly.pdbx_seq_one_letter_code
_entity_poly.pdbx_strand_id
1 'polypeptide(L)'
;MGDEIRKHALDKLREWASTKAIIVASPVIQAAVVSDEMAAALQWFVRGSKVPNRVPDVPPLDVWLKQYKRHNHMFNVIGEPLGFEPVGAGSLSWIGKAIREYSRMKPEEVRQELEKLSDDDKREIGAVSTEILSGVNSEIWSEVEDSTGGASAPELMSDDEMAKYTARPEMQFLVRVWLPCWIACRETPGKLFRKARCGDMDALDQLLRIDRSILADRIISQHWHRAVHDRSRGAYNKLLRAIKSQPRGNMTRAKIKKAMASMGIWVSGIFVEIISRVPEPRPEPFNDLSRWTLTEPEIRNVFDWIAMAKGDGLRDQEMPIGSEALAKHLNRDGKKWQALFPMPTKNGS
;
A
#
# COMPACT_ATOMS: atom_id res chain seq x y z
N MET A 1 0.62 34.69 0.51
CA MET A 1 -0.62 33.87 0.60
C MET A 1 -0.36 32.38 0.39
N GLY A 2 0.34 31.95 -0.69
CA GLY A 2 0.65 30.52 -0.90
C GLY A 2 1.44 29.88 0.25
N ASP A 3 2.51 30.54 0.71
CA ASP A 3 3.37 30.02 1.78
C ASP A 3 2.67 29.93 3.14
N GLU A 4 1.77 30.88 3.43
CA GLU A 4 0.97 30.87 4.67
C GLU A 4 -0.04 29.71 4.66
N ILE A 5 -0.66 29.41 3.52
CA ILE A 5 -1.58 28.27 3.35
C ILE A 5 -0.81 26.95 3.50
N ARG A 6 0.35 26.83 2.84
CA ARG A 6 1.22 25.64 2.94
C ARG A 6 1.67 25.43 4.38
N LYS A 7 2.17 26.47 5.05
CA LYS A 7 2.58 26.42 6.46
C LYS A 7 1.43 25.99 7.37
N HIS A 8 0.26 26.61 7.22
CA HIS A 8 -0.92 26.25 8.00
C HIS A 8 -1.32 24.78 7.84
N ALA A 9 -1.29 24.26 6.61
CA ALA A 9 -1.61 22.86 6.35
C ALA A 9 -0.61 21.89 7.00
N LEU A 10 0.68 22.21 6.92
CA LEU A 10 1.74 21.41 7.57
C LEU A 10 1.63 21.45 9.10
N ASP A 11 1.32 22.60 9.69
CA ASP A 11 1.10 22.74 11.13
C ASP A 11 -0.10 21.90 11.59
N LYS A 12 -1.20 21.91 10.82
CA LYS A 12 -2.37 21.06 11.10
C LYS A 12 -2.07 19.57 10.98
N LEU A 13 -1.28 19.17 9.98
CA LEU A 13 -0.86 17.79 9.81
C LEU A 13 0.01 17.30 10.98
N ARG A 14 0.94 18.14 11.45
CA ARG A 14 1.80 17.87 12.62
C ARG A 14 1.00 17.76 13.90
N GLU A 15 0.09 18.71 14.13
CA GLU A 15 -0.83 18.70 15.27
C GLU A 15 -1.61 17.39 15.30
N TRP A 16 -2.25 17.02 14.20
CA TRP A 16 -2.96 15.74 14.09
C TRP A 16 -2.07 14.52 14.30
N ALA A 17 -0.90 14.46 13.64
CA ALA A 17 0.01 13.32 13.75
C ALA A 17 0.48 13.08 15.19
N SER A 18 0.67 14.16 15.97
CA SER A 18 1.06 14.06 17.38
C SER A 18 0.00 13.39 18.28
N THR A 19 -1.27 13.46 17.87
CA THR A 19 -2.39 12.81 18.59
C THR A 19 -2.52 11.33 18.26
N LYS A 20 -1.83 10.84 17.23
CA LYS A 20 -1.95 9.47 16.74
C LYS A 20 -0.73 8.63 17.08
N ALA A 21 -0.94 7.33 17.18
CA ALA A 21 0.16 6.37 17.19
C ALA A 21 0.87 6.49 15.84
N ILE A 22 2.20 6.55 15.88
CA ILE A 22 2.99 6.86 14.68
C ILE A 22 2.83 5.81 13.58
N ILE A 23 2.66 4.53 13.96
CA ILE A 23 2.39 3.41 13.06
C ILE A 23 1.01 3.51 12.37
N VAL A 24 0.14 4.40 12.87
CA VAL A 24 -1.15 4.74 12.25
C VAL A 24 -1.03 6.02 11.44
N ALA A 25 -0.40 7.07 11.98
CA ALA A 25 -0.25 8.35 11.29
C ALA A 25 0.62 8.25 10.03
N SER A 26 1.80 7.63 10.14
CA SER A 26 2.81 7.59 9.09
C SER A 26 2.30 6.93 7.80
N PRO A 27 1.69 5.73 7.82
CA PRO A 27 1.19 5.11 6.59
C PRO A 27 0.09 5.93 5.91
N VAL A 28 -0.74 6.67 6.66
CA VAL A 28 -1.81 7.50 6.09
C VAL A 28 -1.24 8.74 5.42
N ILE A 29 -0.29 9.42 6.06
CA ILE A 29 0.40 10.57 5.49
C ILE A 29 1.12 10.14 4.21
N GLN A 30 1.92 9.06 4.28
CA GLN A 30 2.63 8.55 3.12
C GLN A 30 1.66 8.17 2.01
N ALA A 31 0.56 7.48 2.33
CA ALA A 31 -0.45 7.11 1.36
C ALA A 31 -1.12 8.34 0.72
N ALA A 32 -1.35 9.43 1.45
CA ALA A 32 -1.87 10.68 0.91
C ALA A 32 -0.83 11.37 0.00
N VAL A 33 0.41 11.51 0.46
CA VAL A 33 1.53 12.12 -0.26
C VAL A 33 1.74 11.43 -1.60
N VAL A 34 1.93 10.10 -1.61
CA VAL A 34 2.32 9.35 -2.82
C VAL A 34 1.14 8.98 -3.72
N SER A 35 -0.10 9.29 -3.32
CA SER A 35 -1.28 8.84 -4.06
C SER A 35 -1.37 9.42 -5.48
N ASP A 36 -0.79 10.59 -5.69
CA ASP A 36 -0.81 11.30 -6.96
C ASP A 36 0.21 10.73 -7.95
N GLU A 37 1.42 10.52 -7.47
CA GLU A 37 2.55 9.94 -8.18
C GLU A 37 2.22 8.49 -8.53
N MET A 38 1.64 7.75 -7.59
CA MET A 38 1.15 6.40 -7.85
C MET A 38 0.00 6.39 -8.86
N ALA A 39 -0.87 7.41 -8.83
CA ALA A 39 -1.91 7.56 -9.84
C ALA A 39 -1.36 7.88 -11.23
N ALA A 40 -0.38 8.77 -11.32
CA ALA A 40 0.31 9.08 -12.55
C ALA A 40 1.01 7.84 -13.11
N ALA A 41 1.78 7.13 -12.29
CA ALA A 41 2.49 5.90 -12.67
C ALA A 41 1.52 4.82 -13.19
N LEU A 42 0.40 4.60 -12.48
CA LEU A 42 -0.58 3.60 -12.87
C LEU A 42 -1.38 3.99 -14.11
N GLN A 43 -1.74 5.27 -14.27
CA GLN A 43 -2.39 5.75 -15.48
C GLN A 43 -1.48 5.67 -16.69
N TRP A 44 -0.21 6.04 -16.52
CA TRP A 44 0.83 5.89 -17.53
C TRP A 44 0.94 4.44 -17.98
N PHE A 45 0.98 3.49 -17.03
CA PHE A 45 1.04 2.06 -17.33
C PHE A 45 -0.21 1.58 -18.10
N VAL A 46 -1.41 1.90 -17.60
CA VAL A 46 -2.68 1.47 -18.21
C VAL A 46 -2.86 2.03 -19.62
N ARG A 47 -2.46 3.28 -19.85
CA ARG A 47 -2.60 3.92 -21.17
C ARG A 47 -1.60 3.41 -22.20
N GLY A 48 -0.63 2.58 -21.80
CA GLY A 48 0.42 2.09 -22.69
C GLY A 48 1.17 3.23 -23.39
N SER A 49 1.17 4.42 -22.77
CA SER A 49 1.85 5.58 -23.31
C SER A 49 3.31 5.21 -23.46
N LYS A 50 3.86 5.39 -24.68
CA LYS A 50 5.27 5.13 -24.93
C LYS A 50 6.06 5.88 -23.86
N VAL A 51 6.72 5.11 -23.03
CA VAL A 51 7.70 5.64 -22.10
C VAL A 51 8.66 6.47 -22.94
N PRO A 52 9.03 7.69 -22.54
CA PRO A 52 10.17 8.34 -23.17
C PRO A 52 11.39 7.45 -22.90
N ASN A 53 11.71 6.51 -23.79
CA ASN A 53 12.89 5.63 -23.90
C ASN A 53 13.55 5.07 -22.61
N ARG A 54 12.94 5.16 -21.43
CA ARG A 54 13.61 5.00 -20.12
C ARG A 54 13.12 3.82 -19.28
N VAL A 55 12.02 3.16 -19.63
CA VAL A 55 11.62 1.93 -18.93
C VAL A 55 12.10 0.76 -19.77
N PRO A 56 12.91 -0.13 -19.20
CA PRO A 56 13.50 -1.20 -19.97
C PRO A 56 12.44 -2.16 -20.50
N ASP A 57 12.89 -2.98 -21.43
CA ASP A 57 12.14 -4.15 -21.86
C ASP A 57 11.69 -4.99 -20.67
N VAL A 58 10.52 -5.60 -20.84
CA VAL A 58 10.02 -6.56 -19.85
C VAL A 58 11.09 -7.64 -19.67
N PRO A 59 11.44 -8.01 -18.43
CA PRO A 59 12.38 -9.08 -18.18
C PRO A 59 12.01 -10.37 -18.93
N PRO A 60 12.98 -11.28 -19.17
CA PRO A 60 12.69 -12.60 -19.72
C PRO A 60 11.52 -13.27 -19.00
N LEU A 61 10.68 -13.97 -19.76
CA LEU A 61 9.39 -14.46 -19.28
C LEU A 61 9.50 -15.37 -18.05
N ASP A 62 10.56 -16.17 -17.96
CA ASP A 62 10.80 -17.03 -16.80
C ASP A 62 11.15 -16.22 -15.53
N VAL A 63 11.91 -15.13 -15.68
CA VAL A 63 12.22 -14.15 -14.61
C VAL A 63 10.93 -13.46 -14.17
N TRP A 64 10.13 -13.00 -15.13
CA TRP A 64 8.86 -12.34 -14.86
C TRP A 64 7.87 -13.23 -14.11
N LEU A 65 7.65 -14.47 -14.58
CA LEU A 65 6.73 -15.40 -13.94
C LEU A 65 7.18 -15.86 -12.54
N LYS A 66 8.50 -15.82 -12.23
CA LYS A 66 9.01 -16.07 -10.88
C LYS A 66 8.50 -15.02 -9.87
N GLN A 67 8.23 -13.79 -10.29
CA GLN A 67 7.78 -12.72 -9.40
C GLN A 67 6.41 -13.01 -8.76
N TYR A 68 5.49 -13.67 -9.47
CA TYR A 68 4.22 -14.14 -8.89
C TYR A 68 4.39 -15.07 -7.68
N LYS A 69 5.45 -15.89 -7.70
CA LYS A 69 5.77 -16.82 -6.61
C LYS A 69 6.54 -16.13 -5.48
N ARG A 70 7.24 -15.03 -5.79
CA ARG A 70 8.07 -14.25 -4.85
C ARG A 70 7.42 -12.94 -4.40
N HIS A 71 6.11 -12.80 -4.53
CA HIS A 71 5.39 -11.56 -4.20
C HIS A 71 5.63 -11.02 -2.77
N ASN A 72 6.03 -11.85 -1.80
CA ASN A 72 6.42 -11.39 -0.46
C ASN A 72 7.76 -10.63 -0.44
N HIS A 73 8.67 -10.93 -1.38
CA HIS A 73 9.94 -10.24 -1.52
C HIS A 73 9.76 -8.79 -1.98
N MET A 74 8.62 -8.46 -2.60
CA MET A 74 8.36 -7.10 -3.08
C MET A 74 8.41 -6.05 -1.98
N PHE A 75 7.99 -6.38 -0.75
CA PHE A 75 8.08 -5.46 0.37
C PHE A 75 9.52 -5.09 0.70
N ASN A 76 10.46 -6.03 0.52
CA ASN A 76 11.89 -5.76 0.76
C ASN A 76 12.46 -4.84 -0.32
N VAL A 77 12.05 -5.06 -1.58
CA VAL A 77 12.53 -4.28 -2.72
C VAL A 77 12.02 -2.84 -2.61
N ILE A 78 10.75 -2.65 -2.26
CA ILE A 78 10.16 -1.30 -2.08
C ILE A 78 10.83 -0.53 -0.94
N GLY A 79 11.29 -1.23 0.10
CA GLY A 79 11.93 -0.59 1.24
C GLY A 79 13.28 0.04 0.90
N GLU A 80 14.11 -0.66 0.12
CA GLU A 80 15.53 -0.31 -0.10
C GLU A 80 15.81 1.16 -0.48
N PRO A 81 15.07 1.83 -1.39
CA PRO A 81 15.36 3.22 -1.79
C PRO A 81 14.82 4.26 -0.83
N LEU A 82 13.85 3.91 0.02
CA LEU A 82 13.27 4.85 0.98
C LEU A 82 14.17 5.03 2.22
N GLY A 83 15.46 4.66 2.11
CA GLY A 83 16.37 4.65 3.24
C GLY A 83 16.00 3.63 4.31
N PHE A 84 15.03 2.74 4.05
CA PHE A 84 14.93 1.51 4.82
C PHE A 84 16.15 0.69 4.44
N GLU A 85 17.26 0.90 5.16
CA GLU A 85 18.35 -0.06 5.11
C GLU A 85 17.72 -1.45 5.30
N PRO A 86 18.28 -2.50 4.70
CA PRO A 86 18.04 -3.86 5.16
C PRO A 86 18.58 -4.09 6.59
N VAL A 87 18.58 -3.07 7.46
CA VAL A 87 18.55 -3.13 8.93
C VAL A 87 17.27 -3.86 9.30
N GLY A 88 17.38 -5.16 9.10
CA GLY A 88 16.34 -6.14 9.28
C GLY A 88 15.17 -5.97 8.30
N ALA A 89 14.97 -7.04 7.53
CA ALA A 89 13.63 -7.61 7.40
C ALA A 89 12.82 -7.56 8.73
N GLY A 90 13.48 -7.48 9.89
CA GLY A 90 13.15 -6.64 11.04
C GLY A 90 11.93 -5.73 10.90
N SER A 91 11.98 -4.51 10.32
CA SER A 91 11.04 -3.39 10.64
C SER A 91 9.65 -3.34 9.94
N LEU A 92 9.44 -4.02 8.81
CA LEU A 92 8.09 -4.25 8.23
C LEU A 92 7.71 -5.73 8.26
N SER A 93 8.69 -6.64 8.24
CA SER A 93 8.39 -8.05 8.52
C SER A 93 8.17 -8.31 9.99
N TRP A 94 8.68 -7.53 10.97
CA TRP A 94 8.20 -7.59 12.35
C TRP A 94 6.79 -7.06 12.38
N ILE A 95 6.43 -5.90 11.81
CA ILE A 95 5.02 -5.47 11.82
C ILE A 95 4.15 -6.58 11.19
N GLY A 96 4.55 -7.17 10.07
CA GLY A 96 3.85 -8.30 9.46
C GLY A 96 3.91 -9.62 10.26
N LYS A 97 4.98 -9.86 11.03
CA LYS A 97 5.24 -11.05 11.86
C LYS A 97 4.58 -10.85 13.21
N ALA A 98 4.88 -9.81 13.98
CA ALA A 98 4.07 -9.24 15.06
C ALA A 98 2.57 -9.27 14.75
N ILE A 99 2.07 -8.67 13.67
CA ILE A 99 0.63 -8.75 13.33
C ILE A 99 0.22 -10.22 13.17
N ARG A 100 1.00 -11.07 12.52
CA ARG A 100 0.67 -12.49 12.30
C ARG A 100 0.81 -13.38 13.55
N GLU A 101 1.77 -13.10 14.42
CA GLU A 101 2.13 -13.82 15.63
C GLU A 101 1.23 -13.34 16.77
N TYR A 102 1.17 -12.03 17.03
CA TYR A 102 0.26 -11.44 18.02
C TYR A 102 -1.22 -11.68 17.70
N SER A 103 -1.60 -11.76 16.41
CA SER A 103 -2.97 -12.12 16.07
C SER A 103 -3.32 -13.58 16.34
N ARG A 104 -2.31 -14.46 16.50
CA ARG A 104 -2.47 -15.88 16.87
C ARG A 104 -2.28 -16.14 18.36
N MET A 105 -1.60 -15.24 19.06
CA MET A 105 -1.36 -15.31 20.49
C MET A 105 -2.62 -15.03 21.30
N LYS A 106 -2.67 -15.59 22.51
CA LYS A 106 -3.65 -15.21 23.52
C LYS A 106 -3.34 -13.80 24.06
N PRO A 107 -4.36 -13.04 24.49
CA PRO A 107 -4.21 -11.75 25.18
C PRO A 107 -3.03 -11.64 26.15
N GLU A 108 -2.88 -12.63 27.03
CA GLU A 108 -1.85 -12.67 28.07
C GLU A 108 -0.44 -12.89 27.50
N GLU A 109 -0.32 -13.65 26.41
CA GLU A 109 0.95 -13.90 25.71
C GLU A 109 1.42 -12.63 24.98
N VAL A 110 0.51 -11.92 24.32
CA VAL A 110 0.81 -10.61 23.69
C VAL A 110 1.31 -9.63 24.74
N ARG A 111 0.65 -9.57 25.90
CA ARG A 111 1.07 -8.70 27.02
C ARG A 111 2.47 -9.04 27.51
N GLN A 112 2.77 -10.32 27.75
CA GLN A 112 4.10 -10.75 28.21
C GLN A 112 5.19 -10.43 27.19
N GLU A 113 4.92 -10.55 25.89
CA GLU A 113 5.89 -10.18 24.85
C GLU A 113 6.11 -8.66 24.74
N LEU A 114 5.05 -7.85 24.91
CA LEU A 114 5.17 -6.40 24.93
C LEU A 114 5.91 -5.89 26.18
N GLU A 115 5.71 -6.55 27.33
CA GLU A 115 6.43 -6.25 28.58
C GLU A 115 7.93 -6.63 28.50
N LYS A 116 8.31 -7.54 27.60
CA LYS A 116 9.71 -7.90 27.33
C LYS A 116 10.44 -6.90 26.44
N LEU A 117 9.73 -6.02 25.74
CA LEU A 117 10.36 -4.97 24.93
C LEU A 117 11.10 -4.01 25.86
N SER A 118 12.40 -3.86 25.63
CA SER A 118 13.19 -2.89 26.37
C SER A 118 12.73 -1.47 26.05
N ASP A 119 13.02 -0.53 26.95
CA ASP A 119 12.74 0.89 26.67
C ASP A 119 13.57 1.43 25.50
N ASP A 120 14.64 0.73 25.13
CA ASP A 120 15.43 0.99 23.93
C ASP A 120 14.70 0.47 22.69
N ASP A 121 14.09 -0.72 22.71
CA ASP A 121 13.24 -1.22 21.60
C ASP A 121 12.04 -0.29 21.35
N LYS A 122 11.42 0.21 22.42
CA LYS A 122 10.32 1.18 22.33
C LYS A 122 10.79 2.51 21.75
N ARG A 123 11.97 2.98 22.13
CA ARG A 123 12.61 4.19 21.57
C ARG A 123 13.03 4.00 20.12
N GLU A 124 13.54 2.83 19.76
CA GLU A 124 13.93 2.47 18.40
C GLU A 124 12.71 2.40 17.48
N ILE A 125 11.60 1.83 17.94
CA ILE A 125 10.31 1.90 17.24
C ILE A 125 9.90 3.37 17.03
N GLY A 126 10.07 4.23 18.04
CA GLY A 126 9.86 5.67 17.92
C GLY A 126 10.82 6.36 16.95
N ALA A 127 12.11 5.98 16.94
CA ALA A 127 13.17 6.55 16.13
C ALA A 127 13.01 6.17 14.66
N VAL A 128 12.84 4.88 14.35
CA VAL A 128 12.52 4.38 12.99
C VAL A 128 11.26 5.05 12.45
N SER A 129 10.28 5.29 13.31
CA SER A 129 9.05 5.97 12.91
C SER A 129 9.24 7.48 12.66
N THR A 130 10.11 8.12 13.44
CA THR A 130 10.55 9.50 13.24
C THR A 130 11.42 9.62 11.99
N GLU A 131 12.17 8.57 11.65
CA GLU A 131 13.01 8.46 10.46
C GLU A 131 12.18 8.24 9.19
N ILE A 132 11.10 7.45 9.26
CA ILE A 132 10.13 7.34 8.17
C ILE A 132 9.40 8.66 7.95
N LEU A 133 8.99 9.33 9.05
CA LEU A 133 8.44 10.67 8.95
C LEU A 133 9.50 11.68 8.51
N SER A 134 10.78 11.53 8.87
CA SER A 134 11.87 12.43 8.48
C SER A 134 12.31 12.23 7.03
N GLY A 135 12.15 11.03 6.48
CA GLY A 135 12.39 10.69 5.07
C GLY A 135 11.23 11.07 4.15
N VAL A 136 9.97 10.88 4.60
CA VAL A 136 8.82 11.53 3.95
C VAL A 136 8.90 13.05 4.12
N ASN A 137 9.51 13.51 5.22
CA ASN A 137 9.81 14.90 5.43
C ASN A 137 10.98 15.37 4.55
N SER A 138 12.03 14.62 4.23
CA SER A 138 13.18 15.20 3.54
C SER A 138 12.83 15.65 2.11
N GLU A 139 11.85 15.03 1.43
CA GLU A 139 11.29 15.55 0.17
C GLU A 139 10.37 16.78 0.35
N ILE A 140 9.68 16.90 1.49
CA ILE A 140 8.75 18.00 1.78
C ILE A 140 9.44 19.19 2.49
N TRP A 141 10.55 18.93 3.19
CA TRP A 141 11.30 19.80 4.09
C TRP A 141 12.72 20.10 3.63
N SER A 142 13.27 19.45 2.59
CA SER A 142 14.51 19.95 1.95
C SER A 142 14.34 21.37 1.40
N GLU A 143 13.13 21.76 1.01
CA GLU A 143 12.79 23.16 0.67
C GLU A 143 12.63 24.09 1.89
N VAL A 144 12.53 23.54 3.10
CA VAL A 144 12.44 24.31 4.36
C VAL A 144 13.79 24.38 5.07
N GLU A 145 14.63 23.35 4.96
CA GLU A 145 15.97 23.28 5.55
C GLU A 145 16.99 24.24 4.91
N ASP A 146 16.69 24.83 3.75
CA ASP A 146 17.41 26.00 3.22
C ASP A 146 17.37 27.23 4.15
N SER A 147 16.63 27.17 5.27
CA SER A 147 16.60 28.22 6.29
C SER A 147 17.12 27.82 7.69
N THR A 148 17.52 26.56 7.94
CA THR A 148 18.12 26.15 9.22
C THR A 148 19.16 25.04 9.01
N GLY A 149 20.42 25.44 8.93
CA GLY A 149 21.61 24.63 8.69
C GLY A 149 21.58 23.16 9.13
N GLY A 150 21.63 22.28 8.13
CA GLY A 150 22.70 21.28 8.05
C GLY A 150 22.42 19.90 8.62
N ALA A 151 21.36 19.24 8.17
CA ALA A 151 21.39 17.80 7.91
C ALA A 151 21.17 17.63 6.41
N SER A 152 22.11 17.02 5.69
CA SER A 152 21.94 16.79 4.25
C SER A 152 20.81 15.79 4.07
N ALA A 153 19.72 16.21 3.41
CA ALA A 153 18.70 15.30 2.90
C ALA A 153 19.38 14.11 2.19
N PRO A 154 18.86 12.88 2.32
CA PRO A 154 19.35 11.77 1.49
C PRO A 154 19.37 12.26 0.04
N GLU A 155 20.55 12.22 -0.59
CA GLU A 155 20.69 12.65 -1.98
C GLU A 155 19.63 11.92 -2.79
N LEU A 156 18.72 12.70 -3.39
CA LEU A 156 17.74 12.16 -4.32
C LEU A 156 18.51 11.33 -5.35
N MET A 157 18.06 10.09 -5.56
CA MET A 157 18.68 9.21 -6.56
C MET A 157 18.84 9.99 -7.85
N SER A 158 20.04 9.97 -8.42
CA SER A 158 20.27 10.58 -9.73
C SER A 158 19.32 9.97 -10.76
N ASP A 159 19.03 10.71 -11.83
CA ASP A 159 18.21 10.23 -12.95
C ASP A 159 18.64 8.84 -13.44
N ASP A 160 19.96 8.59 -13.47
CA ASP A 160 20.56 7.32 -13.88
C ASP A 160 20.35 6.20 -12.85
N GLU A 161 20.46 6.50 -11.55
CA GLU A 161 20.17 5.54 -10.49
C GLU A 161 18.68 5.20 -10.45
N MET A 162 17.81 6.20 -10.60
CA MET A 162 16.37 6.02 -10.69
C MET A 162 16.01 5.17 -11.92
N ALA A 163 16.66 5.40 -13.06
CA ALA A 163 16.49 4.57 -14.26
C ALA A 163 16.93 3.12 -14.00
N LYS A 164 18.11 2.89 -13.40
CA LYS A 164 18.59 1.55 -13.02
C LYS A 164 17.68 0.87 -12.01
N TYR A 165 17.11 1.63 -11.08
CA TYR A 165 16.23 1.11 -10.04
C TYR A 165 14.86 0.71 -10.60
N THR A 166 14.22 1.59 -11.38
CA THR A 166 12.98 1.27 -12.09
C THR A 166 13.16 0.14 -13.11
N ALA A 167 14.39 -0.09 -13.57
CA ALA A 167 14.71 -1.19 -14.46
C ALA A 167 14.65 -2.57 -13.82
N ARG A 168 14.77 -2.66 -12.49
CA ARG A 168 14.77 -3.94 -11.77
C ARG A 168 13.46 -4.71 -12.05
N PRO A 169 13.50 -6.03 -12.32
CA PRO A 169 12.31 -6.85 -12.56
C PRO A 169 11.23 -6.70 -11.49
N GLU A 170 11.63 -6.57 -10.24
CA GLU A 170 10.79 -6.40 -9.07
C GLU A 170 10.01 -5.08 -9.14
N MET A 171 10.68 -3.96 -9.47
CA MET A 171 10.04 -2.66 -9.61
C MET A 171 9.11 -2.61 -10.81
N GLN A 172 9.51 -3.21 -11.92
CA GLN A 172 8.62 -3.39 -13.05
C GLN A 172 7.39 -4.23 -12.65
N PHE A 173 7.57 -5.34 -11.93
CA PHE A 173 6.47 -6.19 -11.48
C PHE A 173 5.54 -5.48 -10.50
N LEU A 174 6.10 -4.66 -9.60
CA LEU A 174 5.35 -3.84 -8.65
C LEU A 174 4.35 -2.95 -9.37
N VAL A 175 4.85 -2.13 -10.30
CA VAL A 175 4.06 -1.12 -10.98
C VAL A 175 3.11 -1.75 -12.00
N ARG A 176 3.57 -2.77 -12.73
CA ARG A 176 2.80 -3.37 -13.84
C ARG A 176 1.79 -4.42 -13.39
N VAL A 177 2.02 -5.08 -12.26
CA VAL A 177 1.19 -6.21 -11.82
C VAL A 177 0.70 -6.04 -10.40
N TRP A 178 1.62 -5.84 -9.45
CA TRP A 178 1.27 -5.89 -8.03
C TRP A 178 0.29 -4.78 -7.65
N LEU A 179 0.60 -3.52 -7.98
CA LEU A 179 -0.25 -2.36 -7.68
C LEU A 179 -1.61 -2.45 -8.43
N PRO A 180 -1.67 -2.77 -9.73
CA PRO A 180 -2.94 -3.02 -10.41
C PRO A 180 -3.78 -4.12 -9.77
N CYS A 181 -3.17 -5.25 -9.37
CA CYS A 181 -3.88 -6.32 -8.67
C CYS A 181 -4.42 -5.83 -7.32
N TRP A 182 -3.59 -5.13 -6.57
CA TRP A 182 -3.92 -4.58 -5.26
C TRP A 182 -5.05 -3.54 -5.33
N ILE A 183 -5.06 -2.67 -6.34
CA ILE A 183 -6.07 -1.62 -6.50
C ILE A 183 -7.35 -2.13 -7.17
N ALA A 184 -7.21 -2.77 -8.33
CA ALA A 184 -8.36 -3.13 -9.16
C ALA A 184 -9.03 -4.43 -8.70
N CYS A 185 -8.21 -5.44 -8.38
CA CYS A 185 -8.70 -6.75 -7.98
C CYS A 185 -8.89 -6.87 -6.47
N ARG A 186 -8.29 -5.95 -5.69
CA ARG A 186 -8.22 -6.05 -4.23
C ARG A 186 -7.73 -7.45 -3.85
N GLU A 187 -6.61 -7.90 -4.43
CA GLU A 187 -5.99 -9.20 -4.18
C GLU A 187 -4.51 -9.14 -4.56
N THR A 188 -3.66 -9.91 -3.86
CA THR A 188 -2.24 -9.97 -4.23
C THR A 188 -2.06 -10.76 -5.53
N PRO A 189 -1.08 -10.40 -6.37
CA PRO A 189 -0.84 -11.11 -7.62
C PRO A 189 -0.56 -12.60 -7.39
N GLY A 190 0.17 -12.94 -6.33
CA GLY A 190 0.46 -14.34 -5.98
C GLY A 190 -0.77 -15.17 -5.63
N LYS A 191 -1.75 -14.58 -4.93
CA LYS A 191 -3.01 -15.28 -4.57
C LYS A 191 -3.91 -15.44 -5.78
N LEU A 192 -4.06 -14.40 -6.61
CA LEU A 192 -4.77 -14.52 -7.89
C LEU A 192 -4.13 -15.58 -8.78
N PHE A 193 -2.80 -15.59 -8.87
CA PHE A 193 -2.07 -16.53 -9.73
C PHE A 193 -2.24 -17.97 -9.27
N ARG A 194 -2.23 -18.20 -7.95
CA ARG A 194 -2.53 -19.51 -7.37
C ARG A 194 -3.97 -19.95 -7.71
N LYS A 195 -4.96 -19.09 -7.49
CA LYS A 195 -6.37 -19.37 -7.81
C LYS A 195 -6.55 -19.69 -9.29
N ALA A 196 -5.96 -18.89 -10.18
CA ALA A 196 -6.01 -19.12 -11.62
C ALA A 196 -5.38 -20.48 -12.01
N ARG A 197 -4.25 -20.87 -11.40
CA ARG A 197 -3.65 -22.22 -11.60
C ARG A 197 -4.54 -23.35 -11.06
N CYS A 198 -5.44 -23.08 -10.12
CA CYS A 198 -6.43 -24.03 -9.64
C CYS A 198 -7.72 -24.06 -10.51
N GLY A 199 -7.77 -23.31 -11.60
CA GLY A 199 -8.92 -23.28 -12.52
C GLY A 199 -9.99 -22.25 -12.16
N ASP A 200 -9.72 -21.33 -11.23
CA ASP A 200 -10.60 -20.19 -10.95
C ASP A 200 -10.58 -19.22 -12.15
N MET A 201 -11.65 -19.28 -12.96
CA MET A 201 -11.80 -18.47 -14.16
C MET A 201 -11.98 -16.96 -13.88
N ASP A 202 -12.43 -16.59 -12.68
CA ASP A 202 -12.58 -15.20 -12.29
C ASP A 202 -11.21 -14.59 -11.95
N ALA A 203 -10.39 -15.33 -11.20
CA ALA A 203 -9.01 -14.95 -10.95
C ALA A 203 -8.18 -14.88 -12.25
N LEU A 204 -8.40 -15.83 -13.17
CA LEU A 204 -7.74 -15.82 -14.48
C LEU A 204 -8.19 -14.62 -15.34
N ASP A 205 -9.50 -14.31 -15.41
CA ASP A 205 -10.00 -13.12 -16.08
C ASP A 205 -9.38 -11.83 -15.51
N GLN A 206 -9.28 -11.73 -14.19
CA GLN A 206 -8.68 -10.58 -13.51
C GLN A 206 -7.20 -10.41 -13.86
N LEU A 207 -6.40 -11.50 -13.79
CA LEU A 207 -4.98 -11.43 -14.10
C LEU A 207 -4.72 -11.17 -15.59
N LEU A 208 -5.46 -11.80 -16.51
CA LEU A 208 -5.25 -11.60 -17.95
C LEU A 208 -5.48 -10.16 -18.40
N ARG A 209 -6.33 -9.41 -17.66
CA ARG A 209 -6.54 -7.99 -17.91
C ARG A 209 -5.33 -7.14 -17.51
N ILE A 210 -4.55 -7.60 -16.54
CA ILE A 210 -3.39 -6.89 -15.99
C ILE A 210 -2.11 -7.31 -16.71
N ASP A 211 -1.90 -8.62 -16.84
CA ASP A 211 -0.69 -9.22 -17.37
C ASP A 211 -1.01 -10.45 -18.21
N ARG A 212 -0.82 -10.32 -19.53
CA ARG A 212 -1.06 -11.40 -20.49
C ARG A 212 0.05 -12.44 -20.50
N SER A 213 1.23 -12.13 -19.94
CA SER A 213 2.37 -13.03 -19.97
C SER A 213 2.13 -14.30 -19.14
N ILE A 214 1.16 -14.27 -18.21
CA ILE A 214 0.75 -15.42 -17.40
C ILE A 214 0.27 -16.62 -18.25
N LEU A 215 -0.14 -16.38 -19.51
CA LEU A 215 -0.53 -17.46 -20.43
C LEU A 215 0.63 -18.41 -20.76
N ALA A 216 1.88 -17.98 -20.53
CA ALA A 216 3.04 -18.84 -20.67
C ALA A 216 3.27 -19.77 -19.47
N ASP A 217 2.55 -19.60 -18.35
CA ASP A 217 2.53 -20.64 -17.31
C ASP A 217 1.80 -21.88 -17.86
N ARG A 218 2.47 -23.03 -17.79
CA ARG A 218 1.97 -24.29 -18.33
C ARG A 218 0.57 -24.65 -17.81
N ILE A 219 0.29 -24.43 -16.53
CA ILE A 219 -0.99 -24.81 -15.93
C ILE A 219 -2.09 -23.83 -16.37
N ILE A 220 -1.80 -22.53 -16.37
CA ILE A 220 -2.75 -21.53 -16.87
C ILE A 220 -3.07 -21.78 -18.35
N SER A 221 -2.06 -22.08 -19.17
CA SER A 221 -2.23 -22.42 -20.59
C SER A 221 -3.16 -23.63 -20.79
N GLN A 222 -3.04 -24.66 -19.94
CA GLN A 222 -3.95 -25.81 -19.97
C GLN A 222 -5.39 -25.43 -19.66
N HIS A 223 -5.63 -24.57 -18.65
CA HIS A 223 -6.97 -24.07 -18.34
C HIS A 223 -7.54 -23.22 -19.47
N TRP A 224 -6.71 -22.37 -20.09
CA TRP A 224 -7.07 -21.61 -21.27
C TRP A 224 -7.47 -22.53 -22.43
N HIS A 225 -6.65 -23.52 -22.76
CA HIS A 225 -6.92 -24.49 -23.83
C HIS A 225 -8.22 -25.26 -23.57
N ARG A 226 -8.44 -25.72 -22.33
CA ARG A 226 -9.72 -26.35 -21.95
C ARG A 226 -10.90 -25.41 -22.17
N ALA A 227 -10.79 -24.15 -21.77
CA ALA A 227 -11.85 -23.16 -21.98
C ALA A 227 -12.16 -22.92 -23.47
N VAL A 228 -11.14 -22.97 -24.34
CA VAL A 228 -11.31 -22.84 -25.81
C VAL A 228 -12.10 -24.03 -26.39
N HIS A 229 -11.85 -25.24 -25.88
CA HIS A 229 -12.47 -26.47 -26.40
C HIS A 229 -13.78 -26.86 -25.72
N ASP A 230 -14.07 -26.30 -24.55
CA ASP A 230 -15.34 -26.51 -23.88
C ASP A 230 -16.49 -25.86 -24.68
N ARG A 231 -17.62 -26.58 -24.80
CA ARG A 231 -18.80 -26.11 -25.54
C ARG A 231 -19.46 -24.89 -24.89
N SER A 232 -19.12 -24.60 -23.63
CA SER A 232 -19.57 -23.41 -22.91
C SER A 232 -18.85 -22.14 -23.44
N ARG A 233 -19.37 -21.56 -24.54
CA ARG A 233 -18.86 -20.30 -25.12
C ARG A 233 -18.67 -19.16 -24.11
N GLY A 234 -19.36 -19.21 -22.97
CA GLY A 234 -19.28 -18.22 -21.89
C GLY A 234 -17.89 -18.04 -21.29
N ALA A 235 -17.21 -19.12 -20.92
CA ALA A 235 -15.89 -19.05 -20.27
C ALA A 235 -14.84 -18.51 -21.26
N TYR A 236 -14.78 -19.09 -22.46
CA TYR A 236 -13.90 -18.60 -23.52
C TYR A 236 -14.15 -17.13 -23.87
N ASN A 237 -15.41 -16.72 -24.06
CA ASN A 237 -15.75 -15.32 -24.37
C ASN A 237 -15.39 -14.37 -23.22
N LYS A 238 -15.44 -14.83 -21.96
CA LYS A 238 -14.98 -14.05 -20.81
C LYS A 238 -13.47 -13.82 -20.90
N LEU A 239 -12.69 -14.89 -21.10
CA LEU A 239 -11.23 -14.81 -21.18
C LEU A 239 -10.74 -14.04 -22.42
N LEU A 240 -11.39 -14.23 -23.58
CA LEU A 240 -11.09 -13.48 -24.80
C LEU A 240 -11.36 -11.99 -24.61
N ARG A 241 -12.46 -11.64 -23.92
CA ARG A 241 -12.72 -10.26 -23.52
C ARG A 241 -11.64 -9.75 -22.57
N ALA A 242 -11.18 -10.56 -21.61
CA ALA A 242 -10.11 -10.21 -20.68
C ALA A 242 -8.83 -9.79 -21.42
N ILE A 243 -8.39 -10.59 -22.40
CA ILE A 243 -7.22 -10.27 -23.22
C ILE A 243 -7.44 -8.97 -24.00
N LYS A 244 -8.59 -8.82 -24.67
CA LYS A 244 -8.85 -7.64 -25.51
C LYS A 244 -9.03 -6.35 -24.70
N SER A 245 -9.54 -6.48 -23.47
CA SER A 245 -9.79 -5.33 -22.61
C SER A 245 -8.54 -4.94 -21.82
N GLN A 246 -8.36 -3.64 -21.61
CA GLN A 246 -7.51 -3.13 -20.54
C GLN A 246 -8.12 -3.48 -19.15
N PRO A 247 -7.35 -3.37 -18.05
CA PRO A 247 -7.85 -3.50 -16.67
C PRO A 247 -9.21 -2.82 -16.53
N ARG A 248 -10.21 -3.58 -16.07
CA ARG A 248 -11.61 -3.17 -16.16
C ARG A 248 -11.85 -1.96 -15.26
N GLY A 249 -12.03 -0.80 -15.89
CA GLY A 249 -12.39 0.45 -15.26
C GLY A 249 -11.20 1.40 -15.18
N ASN A 250 -11.38 2.61 -15.73
CA ASN A 250 -10.43 3.70 -15.63
C ASN A 250 -9.86 3.74 -14.23
N MET A 251 -8.56 3.44 -14.10
CA MET A 251 -7.80 3.56 -12.87
C MET A 251 -7.56 5.06 -12.67
N THR A 252 -8.64 5.77 -12.34
CA THR A 252 -8.62 7.23 -12.16
C THR A 252 -7.86 7.58 -10.90
N ARG A 253 -7.34 8.82 -10.84
CA ARG A 253 -6.69 9.39 -9.65
C ARG A 253 -7.59 9.23 -8.43
N ALA A 254 -8.87 9.60 -8.51
CA ALA A 254 -9.87 9.34 -7.47
C ALA A 254 -9.90 7.90 -6.97
N LYS A 255 -9.92 6.88 -7.84
CA LYS A 255 -9.98 5.48 -7.38
C LYS A 255 -8.75 5.07 -6.59
N ILE A 256 -7.58 5.58 -6.97
CA ILE A 256 -6.31 5.28 -6.30
C ILE A 256 -6.27 5.99 -4.95
N LYS A 257 -6.59 7.29 -4.89
CA LYS A 257 -6.69 8.02 -3.63
C LYS A 257 -7.64 7.34 -2.64
N LYS A 258 -8.84 6.96 -3.12
CA LYS A 258 -9.81 6.25 -2.29
C LYS A 258 -9.33 4.87 -1.84
N ALA A 259 -8.58 4.15 -2.68
CA ALA A 259 -7.94 2.89 -2.29
C ALA A 259 -6.92 3.11 -1.17
N MET A 260 -6.06 4.11 -1.31
CA MET A 260 -5.04 4.50 -0.33
C MET A 260 -5.67 4.94 1.00
N ALA A 261 -6.70 5.79 0.95
CA ALA A 261 -7.48 6.19 2.11
C ALA A 261 -8.12 4.99 2.83
N SER A 262 -8.68 4.04 2.07
CA SER A 262 -9.28 2.81 2.62
C SER A 262 -8.23 1.90 3.26
N MET A 263 -7.01 1.85 2.72
CA MET A 263 -5.88 1.14 3.32
C MET A 263 -5.55 1.74 4.69
N GLY A 264 -5.53 3.07 4.82
CA GLY A 264 -5.30 3.77 6.09
C GLY A 264 -6.28 3.33 7.18
N ILE A 265 -7.60 3.38 6.92
CA ILE A 265 -8.62 2.87 7.87
C ILE A 265 -8.38 1.42 8.23
N TRP A 266 -8.11 0.59 7.23
CA TRP A 266 -7.93 -0.83 7.46
C TRP A 266 -6.71 -1.12 8.34
N VAL A 267 -5.57 -0.47 8.09
CA VAL A 267 -4.36 -0.56 8.91
C VAL A 267 -4.65 -0.16 10.35
N SER A 268 -5.32 0.99 10.56
CA SER A 268 -5.76 1.43 11.88
C SER A 268 -6.65 0.39 12.57
N GLY A 269 -7.64 -0.16 11.86
CA GLY A 269 -8.55 -1.18 12.39
C GLY A 269 -7.84 -2.46 12.85
N ILE A 270 -6.77 -2.89 12.14
CA ILE A 270 -5.93 -4.01 12.59
C ILE A 270 -5.28 -3.71 13.93
N PHE A 271 -4.66 -2.53 14.07
CA PHE A 271 -3.98 -2.17 15.30
C PHE A 271 -4.95 -2.06 16.47
N VAL A 272 -6.12 -1.45 16.26
CA VAL A 272 -7.18 -1.40 17.27
C VAL A 272 -7.60 -2.81 17.69
N GLU A 273 -7.81 -3.74 16.74
CA GLU A 273 -8.15 -5.13 17.04
C GLU A 273 -7.04 -5.84 17.82
N ILE A 274 -5.77 -5.66 17.45
CA ILE A 274 -4.62 -6.25 18.17
C ILE A 274 -4.54 -5.70 19.60
N ILE A 275 -4.66 -4.39 19.76
CA ILE A 275 -4.53 -3.72 21.06
C ILE A 275 -5.73 -4.03 21.97
N SER A 276 -6.92 -4.19 21.40
CA SER A 276 -8.12 -4.60 22.14
C SER A 276 -8.03 -6.02 22.67
N ARG A 277 -7.03 -6.81 22.24
CA ARG A 277 -6.70 -8.11 22.83
C ARG A 277 -5.74 -7.99 24.01
N VAL A 278 -5.14 -6.84 24.30
CA VAL A 278 -4.29 -6.69 25.49
C VAL A 278 -5.18 -6.52 26.73
N PRO A 279 -5.05 -7.37 27.78
CA PRO A 279 -5.86 -7.27 29.00
C PRO A 279 -5.66 -5.94 29.73
N GLU A 280 -6.71 -5.45 30.40
CA GLU A 280 -6.63 -4.26 31.25
C GLU A 280 -5.90 -4.55 32.59
N PRO A 281 -5.21 -3.56 33.19
CA PRO A 281 -4.91 -2.24 32.62
C PRO A 281 -3.86 -2.33 31.51
N ARG A 282 -4.12 -1.65 30.38
CA ARG A 282 -3.15 -1.57 29.28
C ARG A 282 -2.02 -0.60 29.62
N PRO A 283 -0.74 -0.94 29.33
CA PRO A 283 0.36 -0.01 29.52
C PRO A 283 0.30 1.13 28.50
N GLU A 284 0.78 2.32 28.86
CA GLU A 284 1.03 3.39 27.89
C GLU A 284 2.00 2.90 26.78
N PRO A 285 1.77 3.24 25.49
CA PRO A 285 0.72 4.11 24.95
C PRO A 285 -0.56 3.37 24.48
N PHE A 286 -0.81 2.14 24.94
CA PHE A 286 -1.88 1.27 24.45
C PHE A 286 -3.24 1.45 25.17
N ASN A 287 -3.27 2.22 26.25
CA ASN A 287 -4.48 2.54 27.02
C ASN A 287 -5.43 3.51 26.29
N ASP A 288 -4.92 4.35 25.39
CA ASP A 288 -5.73 5.27 24.59
C ASP A 288 -5.96 4.78 23.15
N LEU A 289 -7.07 4.05 22.93
CA LEU A 289 -7.46 3.56 21.61
C LEU A 289 -7.71 4.66 20.57
N SER A 290 -7.96 5.91 20.98
CA SER A 290 -8.21 7.01 20.04
C SER A 290 -6.95 7.35 19.22
N ARG A 291 -5.76 7.08 19.78
CA ARG A 291 -4.48 7.22 19.08
C ARG A 291 -4.30 6.20 17.97
N TRP A 292 -4.96 5.05 18.08
CA TRP A 292 -4.86 3.92 17.16
C TRP A 292 -6.00 3.89 16.13
N THR A 293 -7.07 4.65 16.39
CA THR A 293 -8.27 4.70 15.56
C THR A 293 -8.20 5.86 14.57
N LEU A 294 -8.53 5.58 13.30
CA LEU A 294 -8.76 6.58 12.27
C LEU A 294 -10.23 6.65 11.93
N THR A 295 -10.75 7.86 11.94
CA THR A 295 -12.09 8.18 11.49
C THR A 295 -12.06 8.68 10.04
N GLU A 296 -13.21 8.62 9.37
CA GLU A 296 -13.32 9.11 8.00
C GLU A 296 -13.04 10.62 7.88
N PRO A 297 -13.49 11.50 8.79
CA PRO A 297 -13.13 12.91 8.77
C PRO A 297 -11.63 13.16 8.91
N GLU A 298 -10.93 12.39 9.75
CA GLU A 298 -9.48 12.54 9.92
C GLU A 298 -8.73 12.22 8.64
N ILE A 299 -9.08 11.12 7.97
CA ILE A 299 -8.46 10.77 6.69
C ILE A 299 -8.78 11.81 5.62
N ARG A 300 -10.01 12.32 5.58
CA ARG A 300 -10.37 13.42 4.69
C ARG A 300 -9.45 14.62 4.91
N ASN A 301 -9.29 15.03 6.17
CA ASN A 301 -8.48 16.18 6.54
C ASN A 301 -7.02 15.99 6.16
N VAL A 302 -6.44 14.80 6.37
CA VAL A 302 -5.06 14.51 5.96
C VAL A 302 -4.87 14.69 4.45
N PHE A 303 -5.79 14.15 3.64
CA PHE A 303 -5.72 14.33 2.18
C PHE A 303 -5.91 15.80 1.77
N ASP A 304 -6.84 16.52 2.40
CA ASP A 304 -7.06 17.94 2.14
C ASP A 304 -5.83 18.79 2.54
N TRP A 305 -5.20 18.54 3.69
CA TRP A 305 -3.98 19.24 4.12
C TRP A 305 -2.79 18.94 3.21
N ILE A 306 -2.64 17.71 2.74
CA ILE A 306 -1.60 17.39 1.74
C ILE A 306 -1.87 18.11 0.42
N ALA A 307 -3.12 18.15 -0.06
CA ALA A 307 -3.48 18.92 -1.26
C ALA A 307 -3.18 20.43 -1.09
N MET A 308 -3.51 20.99 0.08
CA MET A 308 -3.19 22.38 0.43
C MET A 308 -1.67 22.62 0.44
N ALA A 309 -0.90 21.71 1.05
CA ALA A 309 0.55 21.82 1.13
C ALA A 309 1.23 21.74 -0.25
N LYS A 310 0.67 20.94 -1.17
CA LYS A 310 1.11 20.84 -2.57
C LYS A 310 0.66 22.03 -3.45
N GLY A 311 -0.23 22.89 -2.96
CA GLY A 311 -0.80 23.99 -3.74
C GLY A 311 -1.93 23.57 -4.69
N ASP A 312 -2.48 22.36 -4.56
CA ASP A 312 -3.56 21.80 -5.39
C ASP A 312 -4.96 22.36 -5.04
N GLY A 313 -5.03 23.30 -4.08
CA GLY A 313 -6.24 23.96 -3.62
C GLY A 313 -6.56 23.68 -2.15
N LEU A 314 -7.69 24.23 -1.67
CA LEU A 314 -8.10 24.09 -0.26
C LEU A 314 -8.59 22.68 0.12
N ARG A 315 -8.85 21.83 -0.89
CA ARG A 315 -9.40 20.48 -0.72
C ARG A 315 -8.95 19.59 -1.85
N ASP A 316 -8.77 18.31 -1.54
CA ASP A 316 -8.56 17.26 -2.52
C ASP A 316 -9.85 17.01 -3.31
N GLN A 317 -9.85 17.39 -4.58
CA GLN A 317 -11.01 17.29 -5.49
C GLN A 317 -11.31 15.84 -5.92
N GLU A 318 -10.34 14.93 -5.77
CA GLU A 318 -10.47 13.53 -6.20
C GLU A 318 -11.06 12.65 -5.07
N MET A 319 -11.16 13.20 -3.85
CA MET A 319 -11.79 12.56 -2.69
C MET A 319 -13.30 12.87 -2.60
N PRO A 320 -14.15 11.90 -2.19
CA PRO A 320 -15.59 12.11 -2.06
C PRO A 320 -15.96 13.32 -1.19
N ILE A 321 -16.84 14.18 -1.70
CA ILE A 321 -17.36 15.33 -0.96
C ILE A 321 -18.45 14.84 0.00
N GLY A 322 -18.33 15.23 1.28
CA GLY A 322 -19.27 14.84 2.33
C GLY A 322 -18.84 13.60 3.11
N SER A 323 -19.03 13.65 4.43
CA SER A 323 -18.65 12.58 5.36
C SER A 323 -19.35 11.26 5.05
N GLU A 324 -20.64 11.29 4.69
CA GLU A 324 -21.41 10.09 4.39
C GLU A 324 -20.91 9.37 3.11
N ALA A 325 -20.64 10.12 2.04
CA ALA A 325 -20.15 9.55 0.79
C ALA A 325 -18.77 8.90 0.96
N LEU A 326 -17.90 9.55 1.75
CA LEU A 326 -16.61 9.00 2.12
C LEU A 326 -16.77 7.74 2.99
N ALA A 327 -17.57 7.80 4.06
CA ALA A 327 -17.82 6.67 4.95
C ALA A 327 -18.38 5.45 4.23
N LYS A 328 -19.36 5.64 3.34
CA LYS A 328 -19.90 4.56 2.51
C LYS A 328 -18.83 3.94 1.61
N HIS A 329 -17.92 4.76 1.09
CA HIS A 329 -16.81 4.27 0.27
C HIS A 329 -15.81 3.46 1.09
N LEU A 330 -15.30 4.05 2.17
CA LEU A 330 -14.28 3.44 3.01
C LEU A 330 -14.79 2.16 3.68
N ASN A 331 -16.05 2.12 4.11
CA ASN A 331 -16.66 0.89 4.64
C ASN A 331 -16.78 -0.22 3.60
N ARG A 332 -17.22 0.12 2.37
CA ARG A 332 -17.35 -0.86 1.29
C ARG A 332 -16.00 -1.44 0.88
N ASP A 333 -14.98 -0.60 0.79
CA ASP A 333 -13.64 -1.05 0.40
C ASP A 333 -12.86 -1.66 1.56
N GLY A 334 -13.09 -1.20 2.81
CA GLY A 334 -12.56 -1.79 4.03
C GLY A 334 -12.92 -3.26 4.20
N LYS A 335 -14.17 -3.65 3.91
CA LYS A 335 -14.58 -5.07 3.88
C LYS A 335 -13.77 -5.91 2.89
N LYS A 336 -13.35 -5.33 1.76
CA LYS A 336 -12.51 -6.02 0.79
C LYS A 336 -11.08 -6.15 1.30
N TRP A 337 -10.54 -5.12 1.97
CA TRP A 337 -9.23 -5.19 2.62
C TRP A 337 -9.17 -6.26 3.71
N GLN A 338 -10.22 -6.38 4.54
CA GLN A 338 -10.34 -7.44 5.53
C GLN A 338 -10.27 -8.85 4.91
N ALA A 339 -10.81 -9.05 3.71
CA ALA A 339 -10.74 -10.34 3.02
C ALA A 339 -9.31 -10.69 2.52
N LEU A 340 -8.44 -9.70 2.35
CA LEU A 340 -7.05 -9.91 1.95
C LEU A 340 -6.12 -10.30 3.06
N PHE A 341 -6.43 -9.77 4.23
CA PHE A 341 -5.66 -9.97 5.43
C PHE A 341 -6.65 -10.38 6.51
N PRO A 342 -7.21 -11.60 6.40
CA PRO A 342 -8.18 -12.08 7.37
C PRO A 342 -7.50 -12.10 8.73
N MET A 343 -8.07 -11.36 9.68
CA MET A 343 -7.66 -11.47 11.07
C MET A 343 -8.05 -12.87 11.58
N PRO A 344 -7.21 -13.53 12.39
CA PRO A 344 -7.57 -14.77 13.06
C PRO A 344 -8.85 -14.55 13.86
N THR A 345 -9.87 -15.36 13.55
CA THR A 345 -11.14 -15.35 14.27
C THR A 345 -10.93 -15.91 15.67
N LYS A 346 -11.62 -15.34 16.66
CA LYS A 346 -11.50 -15.72 18.09
C LYS A 346 -11.87 -17.19 18.40
N ASN A 347 -12.34 -17.96 17.43
CA ASN A 347 -13.02 -19.25 17.66
C ASN A 347 -12.23 -20.48 17.17
N GLY A 348 -10.89 -20.40 17.11
CA GLY A 348 -10.04 -21.55 16.81
C GLY A 348 -9.44 -22.16 18.07
N SER A 349 -10.27 -22.63 19.00
CA SER A 349 -9.87 -23.40 20.18
C SER A 349 -10.52 -24.77 20.16
#